data_AF-A0A7C7IEW3-F1
#
_entry.id   AF-A0A7C7IEW3-F1
#
_cell.length_a   1.000
_cell.length_b   1.000
_cell.length_c   1.000
_cell.angle_alpha   90.00
_cell.angle_beta   90.00
_cell.angle_gamma   90.00
#
_symmetry.space_group_name_H-M   'P 1'
#
loop_
_entity.id
_entity.type
_entity.pdbx_description
1 polymer ?
#
loop_
_entity_poly.entity_id
_entity_poly.type
_entity_poly.pdbx_seq_one_letter_code
_entity_poly.pdbx_strand_id
1 'polypeptide(L)' 'MICIKTKIPPEICEIDDELKAIYHSKDTVCIWVFKTRDDRNGFMDATIGMSKVEREEHFESFYD' A
#
# COMPACT_ATOMS: atom_id res chain seq x y z
N MET A 1 -11.22 7.72 -10.59
CA MET A 1 -11.74 6.62 -9.75
C MET A 1 -11.99 5.42 -10.65
N ILE A 2 -11.26 4.32 -10.44
CA ILE A 2 -11.48 3.04 -11.12
C ILE A 2 -12.00 2.08 -10.06
N CYS A 3 -13.10 1.37 -10.35
CA CYS A 3 -13.71 0.43 -9.41
C CYS A 3 -13.65 -0.98 -9.97
N ILE A 4 -13.04 -1.90 -9.22
CA ILE A 4 -13.03 -3.33 -9.53
C ILE A 4 -14.01 -3.99 -8.57
N LYS A 5 -15.07 -4.61 -9.12
CA LYS A 5 -16.06 -5.31 -8.29
C LYS A 5 -15.44 -6.62 -7.78
N THR A 6 -15.31 -6.74 -6.47
CA THR A 6 -14.80 -7.94 -5.79
C THR A 6 -15.42 -8.07 -4.40
N LYS A 7 -15.14 -9.18 -3.70
CA LYS A 7 -15.43 -9.32 -2.28
C LYS A 7 -14.21 -8.81 -1.51
N ILE A 8 -14.36 -7.69 -0.79
CA ILE A 8 -13.30 -7.10 0.03
C ILE A 8 -13.46 -7.62 1.46
N PRO A 9 -12.42 -8.18 2.09
CA PRO A 9 -12.47 -8.59 3.49
C PRO A 9 -12.79 -7.41 4.44
N PRO A 10 -13.63 -7.59 5.48
CA PRO A 10 -13.98 -6.51 6.41
C PRO A 10 -12.78 -5.84 7.06
N GLU A 11 -11.75 -6.61 7.41
CA GLU A 11 -10.52 -6.11 8.00
C GLU A 11 -9.78 -5.11 7.11
N ILE A 12 -9.90 -5.22 5.77
CA ILE A 12 -9.34 -4.26 4.83
C ILE A 12 -10.20 -2.99 4.76
N CYS A 13 -11.52 -3.12 4.93
CA CYS A 13 -12.45 -2.00 4.95
C CYS A 13 -12.33 -1.14 6.22
N GLU A 14 -11.83 -1.72 7.32
CA GLU A 14 -11.63 -1.02 8.59
C GLU A 14 -10.34 -0.17 8.62
N ILE A 15 -9.42 -0.41 7.68
CA ILE A 15 -8.18 0.38 7.56
C ILE A 15 -8.50 1.74 6.92
N ASP A 16 -8.12 2.81 7.60
CA ASP A 16 -8.22 4.18 7.10
C ASP A 16 -7.50 4.33 5.73
N ASP A 17 -8.23 4.88 4.75
CA ASP A 17 -7.73 5.11 3.39
C ASP A 17 -6.52 6.05 3.36
N GLU A 18 -6.37 6.96 4.33
CA GLU A 18 -5.20 7.83 4.44
C GLU A 18 -3.95 7.11 4.93
N LEU A 19 -4.11 5.92 5.52
CA LEU A 19 -3.04 5.10 6.07
C LEU A 19 -2.65 3.93 5.17
N LYS A 20 -3.15 3.88 3.94
CA LYS A 20 -2.80 2.81 3.00
C LYS A 20 -2.19 3.30 1.70
N ALA A 21 -1.24 2.51 1.20
CA ALA A 21 -0.71 2.60 -0.15
C ALA A 21 -1.11 1.34 -0.92
N ILE A 22 -1.63 1.52 -2.14
CA ILE A 22 -2.13 0.42 -2.96
C ILE A 22 -1.21 0.22 -4.15
N TYR A 23 -0.86 -1.04 -4.39
CA TYR A 23 -0.18 -1.48 -5.61
C TYR A 23 -0.94 -2.65 -6.22
N HIS A 24 -0.88 -2.80 -7.53
CA HIS A 24 -1.49 -3.93 -8.21
C HIS A 24 -0.51 -4.56 -9.20
N SER A 25 -0.58 -5.89 -9.32
CA SER A 25 0.06 -6.66 -10.38
C SER A 25 -1.01 -7.15 -11.38
N LYS A 26 -0.66 -8.12 -12.21
CA LYS A 26 -1.59 -8.80 -13.12
C LYS A 26 -2.75 -9.49 -12.39
N ASP A 27 -2.50 -9.96 -11.17
CA ASP A 27 -3.33 -10.93 -10.45
C ASP A 27 -3.49 -10.62 -8.96
N THR A 28 -2.77 -9.63 -8.43
CA THR A 28 -2.81 -9.27 -7.01
C THR A 28 -3.03 -7.77 -6.82
N VAL A 29 -3.67 -7.43 -5.70
CA VAL A 29 -3.65 -6.09 -5.12
C VAL A 29 -2.91 -6.21 -3.79
N CYS A 30 -1.86 -5.43 -3.64
CA CYS A 30 -1.08 -5.31 -2.41
C CYS A 30 -1.45 -4.02 -1.70
N ILE A 31 -1.60 -4.09 -0.39
CA ILE A 31 -1.92 -2.96 0.47
C ILE A 31 -0.85 -2.89 1.55
N TRP A 32 -0.08 -1.81 1.56
CA TRP A 32 0.77 -1.46 2.69
C TRP A 32 0.01 -0.54 3.63
N VAL A 33 0.14 -0.78 4.93
CA VAL A 33 -0.56 -0.08 5.99
C VAL A 33 0.45 0.67 6.84
N PHE A 34 0.18 1.93 7.15
CA PHE A 34 1.11 2.83 7.82
C PHE A 34 0.54 3.33 9.15
N LYS A 35 1.43 3.68 10.08
CA LYS A 35 1.05 4.24 11.38
C LYS A 35 0.55 5.69 11.24
N THR A 36 1.11 6.43 10.28
CA THR A 36 0.74 7.82 10.03
C THR A 36 0.61 8.11 8.54
N ARG A 37 -0.11 9.19 8.21
CA ARG A 37 -0.24 9.70 6.84
C ARG A 37 1.11 10.20 6.29
N ASP A 38 1.96 10.76 7.16
CA ASP A 38 3.29 11.22 6.76
C ASP A 38 4.20 10.06 6.38
N ASP A 39 4.14 8.94 7.11
CA ASP A 39 4.83 7.70 6.75
C ASP A 39 4.36 7.16 5.39
N ARG A 40 3.04 7.11 5.19
CA ARG A 40 2.44 6.69 3.91
C ARG A 40 2.95 7.56 2.76
N ASN A 41 2.95 8.88 2.94
CA ASN A 41 3.40 9.81 1.91
C ASN A 41 4.92 9.68 1.65
N GLY A 42 5.72 9.59 2.72
CA GLY A 42 7.17 9.40 2.62
C GLY A 42 7.54 8.11 1.90
N PHE A 43 6.83 7.01 2.17
CA PHE A 43 6.99 5.75 1.44
C PHE A 43 6.69 5.92 -0.06
N MET A 44 5.61 6.63 -0.40
CA MET A 44 5.24 6.85 -1.81
C MET A 44 6.30 7.66 -2.57
N ASP A 45 6.85 8.69 -1.94
CA ASP A 45 7.90 9.54 -2.53
C ASP A 45 9.23 8.79 -2.64
N ALA A 46 9.62 8.04 -1.62
CA ALA A 46 10.87 7.29 -1.59
C ALA A 46 10.92 6.13 -2.60
N THR A 47 9.75 5.56 -2.93
CA THR A 47 9.66 4.36 -3.77
C THR A 47 9.26 4.62 -5.22
N ILE A 48 9.38 5.87 -5.69
CA ILE A 48 9.17 6.22 -7.09
C ILE A 48 10.15 5.43 -7.97
N GLY A 49 9.62 4.72 -8.97
CA GLY A 49 10.41 3.92 -9.91
C GLY A 49 10.85 2.54 -9.41
N MET A 50 10.64 2.23 -8.12
CA MET A 50 10.94 0.92 -7.57
C MET A 50 9.91 -0.13 -8.02
N SER A 51 10.41 -1.35 -8.25
CA SER A 51 9.60 -2.55 -8.44
C SER A 51 8.82 -2.92 -7.17
N LYS A 52 7.89 -3.88 -7.29
CA LYS A 52 7.15 -4.40 -6.13
C LYS A 52 8.10 -4.93 -5.05
N VAL A 53 9.12 -5.68 -5.44
CA VAL A 53 10.06 -6.32 -4.49
C VAL A 53 10.87 -5.25 -3.76
N GLU A 54 11.40 -4.27 -4.47
CA GLU A 54 12.14 -3.15 -3.85
C GLU A 54 11.25 -2.32 -2.91
N ARG A 55 9.96 -2.15 -3.24
CA ARG A 55 8.97 -1.52 -2.36
C ARG A 55 8.72 -2.32 -1.08
N GLU A 56 8.62 -3.64 -1.20
CA GLU A 56 8.41 -4.56 -0.08
C GLU A 56 9.63 -4.52 0.87
N GLU A 57 10.84 -4.63 0.32
CA GLU A 57 12.08 -4.50 1.08
C GLU A 57 12.21 -3.13 1.76
N HIS A 58 11.84 -2.05 1.08
CA HIS A 58 11.84 -0.71 1.66
C HIS A 58 10.79 -0.56 2.77
N PHE A 59 9.60 -1.16 2.60
CA PHE A 59 8.56 -1.13 3.64
C PHE A 59 9.04 -1.82 4.93
N GLU A 60 9.54 -3.05 4.80
CA GLU A 60 10.07 -3.85 5.92
C GLU A 60 11.23 -3.17 6.64
N SER A 61 12.06 -2.41 5.92
CA SER A 61 13.25 -1.76 6.49
C SER A 61 12.93 -0.50 7.31
N PHE A 62 11.81 0.18 7.03
CA PHE A 62 11.55 1.53 7.57
C PHE A 62 10.21 1.70 8.29
N TYR A 63 9.21 0.84 8.03
CA TYR A 63 7.83 1.08 8.47
C TYR A 63 7.20 -0.07 9.27
N ASP A 64 7.70 -1.31 9.12
CA ASP A 64 7.26 -2.49 9.87
C ASP A 64 7.83 -2.48 11.31
#